data_AF-A0A2G1QRR0-F1
#
_entry.id   AF-A0A2G1QRR0-F1
#
_cell.length_a   1.000
_cell.length_b   1.000
_cell.length_c   1.000
_cell.angle_alpha   90.00
_cell.angle_beta   90.00
_cell.angle_gamma   90.00
#
_symmetry.space_group_name_H-M   'P 1'
#
loop_
_entity.id
_entity.type
_entity.pdbx_description
1 polymer ?
#
loop_
_entity_poly.entity_id
_entity_poly.type
_entity_poly.pdbx_seq_one_letter_code
_entity_poly.pdbx_strand_id
1 'polypeptide(L)' 'MAWVIFTKPFDYDFRPERAACQHFDPAEEPVAVPARVATAAVEDGSARRAKAPTASEKRALKGRPRA' A
#
# COMPACT_ATOMS: atom_id res chain seq x y z
N MET A 1 -5.34 9.49 -2.92
CA MET A 1 -4.40 8.43 -2.49
C MET A 1 -4.71 8.12 -1.03
N ALA A 2 -4.83 6.84 -0.68
CA ALA A 2 -5.02 6.37 0.69
C ALA A 2 -3.74 5.65 1.16
N TRP A 3 -3.48 5.67 2.45
CA TRP A 3 -2.32 5.02 3.04
C TRP A 3 -2.76 3.72 3.71
N VAL A 4 -2.09 2.63 3.37
CA VAL A 4 -2.34 1.31 3.94
C VAL A 4 -1.03 0.61 4.25
N ILE A 5 -1.04 -0.26 5.26
CA ILE A 5 0.06 -1.17 5.58
C ILE A 5 -0.41 -2.55 5.11
N PHE A 6 0.27 -3.12 4.13
CA PHE A 6 -0.01 -4.47 3.64
C PHE A 6 0.59 -5.48 4.63
N THR A 7 -0.28 -6.29 5.23
CA THR A 7 0.14 -7.34 6.17
C THR A 7 0.31 -8.69 5.48
N LYS A 8 -0.26 -8.84 4.28
CA LYS A 8 -0.21 -10.04 3.44
C LYS A 8 -0.09 -9.63 1.97
N PRO A 9 0.39 -10.53 1.10
CA PRO A 9 0.41 -10.28 -0.34
C PRO A 9 -1.02 -10.03 -0.84
N PHE A 10 -1.18 -9.04 -1.71
CA PHE A 10 -2.48 -8.68 -2.28
C PHE A 10 -2.36 -8.42 -3.78
N ASP A 11 -3.20 -9.09 -4.57
CA ASP A 11 -3.28 -8.88 -6.01
C ASP A 11 -4.53 -8.07 -6.35
N TYR A 12 -4.35 -6.88 -6.90
CA TYR A 12 -5.45 -6.06 -7.36
C TYR A 12 -5.56 -6.05 -8.89
N ASP A 13 -6.71 -6.49 -9.41
CA ASP A 13 -7.02 -6.36 -10.83
C ASP A 13 -7.56 -4.95 -11.11
N PHE A 14 -6.81 -4.18 -11.91
CA PHE A 14 -7.18 -2.83 -12.31
C PHE A 14 -8.08 -2.78 -13.55
N ARG A 15 -8.50 -3.92 -14.12
CA ARG A 15 -9.33 -3.91 -15.33
C ARG A 15 -10.71 -3.32 -15.06
N PRO A 16 -11.25 -2.52 -16.00
CA PRO A 16 -10.73 -2.27 -17.36
C PRO A 16 -9.71 -1.12 -17.48
N GLU A 17 -9.43 -0.38 -16.41
CA GLU A 17 -8.60 0.84 -16.49
C GLU A 17 -7.13 0.58 -16.81
N ARG A 18 -6.59 -0.56 -16.37
CA ARG A 18 -5.26 -1.02 -16.76
C ARG A 18 -5.31 -2.49 -17.11
N ALA A 19 -4.60 -2.88 -18.17
CA ALA A 19 -4.43 -4.27 -18.57
C ALA A 19 -3.40 -5.02 -17.71
N ALA A 20 -3.29 -4.69 -16.42
CA ALA A 20 -2.30 -5.28 -15.52
C ALA A 20 -2.91 -5.47 -14.12
N CYS A 21 -2.74 -6.67 -13.57
CA CYS A 21 -2.86 -6.91 -12.14
C CYS A 21 -1.62 -6.34 -11.44
N GLN A 22 -1.81 -5.69 -10.31
CA GLN A 22 -0.71 -5.19 -9.50
C GLN A 22 -0.60 -6.03 -8.24
N HIS A 23 0.56 -6.64 -8.06
CA HIS A 23 0.93 -7.33 -6.83
C HIS A 23 1.44 -6.32 -5.80
N PHE A 24 0.97 -6.45 -4.57
CA PHE A 24 1.42 -5.68 -3.42
C PHE A 24 1.99 -6.63 -2.38
N ASP A 25 3.29 -6.52 -2.13
CA ASP A 25 3.96 -7.27 -1.07
C ASP A 25 3.60 -6.73 0.32
N PRO A 26 3.67 -7.59 1.36
CA PRO A 26 3.62 -7.14 2.74
C PRO A 26 4.72 -6.11 3.00
N ALA A 27 4.37 -5.03 3.69
CA ALA A 27 5.30 -3.99 4.09
C ALA A 27 4.94 -3.53 5.50
N GLU A 28 5.93 -3.31 6.36
CA GLU A 28 5.72 -2.69 7.68
C GLU A 28 5.39 -1.20 7.56
N GLU A 29 5.82 -0.57 6.47
CA GLU A 29 5.70 0.86 6.25
C GLU A 29 4.40 1.20 5.49
N PRO A 30 3.75 2.36 5.81
CA PRO A 30 2.57 2.78 5.08
C PRO A 30 2.88 3.05 3.61
N VAL A 31 2.13 2.41 2.71
CA VAL A 31 2.21 2.59 1.26
C VAL A 31 1.05 3.44 0.77
N ALA A 32 1.34 4.42 -0.08
CA ALA A 32 0.32 5.23 -0.74
C ALA A 32 -0.22 4.51 -1.98
N VAL A 33 -1.50 4.16 -1.96
CA VAL A 33 -2.19 3.46 -3.07
C VAL A 33 -3.48 4.19 -3.46
N PRO A 34 -4.05 3.88 -4.64
CA PRO A 34 -5.39 4.37 -5.00
C PRO A 34 -6.44 3.96 -3.97
N ALA A 35 -7.44 4.81 -3.74
CA ALA A 35 -8.45 4.57 -2.70
C ALA A 35 -9.20 3.23 -2.89
N ARG A 36 -9.48 2.85 -4.14
CA ARG A 36 -10.09 1.55 -4.49
C ARG A 36 -9.24 0.34 -4.07
N VAL A 37 -7.92 0.43 -4.23
CA VAL A 37 -6.99 -0.63 -3.83
C VAL A 37 -6.96 -0.72 -2.31
N ALA A 38 -6.87 0.43 -1.64
CA ALA A 38 -6.90 0.48 -0.18
C ALA A 38 -8.19 -0.11 0.39
N THR A 39 -9.35 0.20 -0.19
CA THR A 39 -10.64 -0.37 0.25
C THR A 39 -10.67 -1.87 0.01
N ALA A 40 -10.35 -2.34 -1.20
CA ALA A 40 -10.37 -3.77 -1.52
C ALA A 40 -9.39 -4.58 -0.64
N ALA A 41 -8.16 -4.08 -0.45
CA ALA A 41 -7.17 -4.76 0.39
C ALA A 41 -7.57 -4.81 1.88
N VAL A 42 -8.28 -3.79 2.37
CA VAL A 42 -8.79 -3.77 3.75
C VAL A 42 -10.00 -4.68 3.91
N GLU A 43 -10.91 -4.73 2.94
CA GLU A 43 -12.07 -5.64 2.93
C GLU A 43 -11.64 -7.10 2.82
N ASP A 44 -10.62 -7.39 2.02
CA ASP A 44 -9.98 -8.70 1.91
C ASP A 44 -9.19 -9.10 3.18
N GLY A 45 -8.89 -8.13 4.05
CA GLY A 45 -8.10 -8.35 5.26
C GLY A 45 -6.59 -8.50 5.00
N SER A 46 -6.14 -8.18 3.78
CA SER A 46 -4.73 -8.20 3.39
C SER A 46 -3.97 -6.93 3.78
N ALA A 47 -4.69 -5.83 4.05
CA ALA A 47 -4.12 -4.56 4.50
C ALA A 47 -4.88 -3.92 5.66
N ARG A 48 -4.21 -2.99 6.36
CA ARG A 48 -4.80 -2.13 7.39
C ARG A 48 -4.71 -0.67 6.98
N ARG A 49 -5.72 0.14 7.31
CA ARG A 49 -5.67 1.59 7.09
C ARG A 49 -4.59 2.20 7.98
N ALA A 50 -3.71 2.98 7.37
CA ALA A 50 -2.68 3.73 8.05
C ALA A 50 -2.95 5.23 7.93
N LYS A 51 -2.50 5.99 8.93
CA LYS A 51 -2.42 7.45 8.80
C LYS A 51 -1.33 7.79 7.80
N ALA A 52 -1.47 8.92 7.12
CA ALA A 52 -0.41 9.42 6.26
C ALA A 52 0.86 9.61 7.09
N PRO A 53 2.01 9.06 6.68
CA PRO A 53 3.25 9.23 7.40
C PRO A 53 3.58 10.73 7.45
N THR A 54 3.95 11.17 8.64
CA THR A 54 4.41 12.53 8.91
C THR A 54 5.66 12.83 8.08
N ALA A 55 5.96 14.12 7.90
CA ALA A 55 7.16 14.54 7.15
C ALA A 55 8.45 13.94 7.75
N SER A 56 8.48 13.70 9.06
CA SER A 56 9.58 13.05 9.78
C SER A 56 9.72 11.57 9.42
N GLU A 57 8.62 10.81 9.35
CA GLU A 57 8.63 9.38 8.98
C GLU A 57 9.02 9.20 7.50
N LYS A 58 8.58 10.09 6.61
CA LYS A 58 9.03 10.09 5.20
C LYS A 58 10.54 10.31 5.05
N ARG A 59 11.14 11.14 5.91
CA ARG A 59 12.61 11.35 5.93
C ARG A 59 13.34 10.12 6.46
N ALA A 60 12.79 9.43 7.47
CA ALA A 60 13.34 8.18 7.97
C ALA A 60 13.32 7.07 6.91
N LEU A 61 12.24 6.96 6.14
CA LEU A 61 12.15 6.04 5.00
C LEU A 61 13.19 6.33 3.91
N LYS A 62 13.42 7.61 3.57
CA LYS A 62 14.36 8.01 2.51
C LYS A 62 15.83 7.71 2.87
N GLY A 63 16.13 7.57 4.17
CA GLY A 63 17.48 7.31 4.68
C GLY A 63 17.81 5.82 4.84
N ARG A 64 16.85 4.90 4.71
CA ARG A 64 17.12 3.46 4.80
C ARG A 64 17.69 2.95 3.48
N PRO A 65 18.87 2.29 3.46
CA PRO A 65 19.31 1.57 2.29
C PRO A 65 18.25 0.51 1.96
N ARG A 66 17.87 0.40 0.68
CA ARG A 66 17.09 -0.74 0.19
C ARG A 66 17.90 -2.00 0.50
N ALA A 67 17.46 -2.77 1.48
CA ALA A 67 18.03 -4.08 1.78
C ALA A 67 17.70 -5.06 0.65
#